data_AF-A0A672SLA2-F1
#
_entry.id   AF-A0A672SLA2-F1
#
_cell.length_a   1.000
_cell.length_b   1.000
_cell.length_c   1.000
_cell.angle_alpha   90.00
_cell.angle_beta   90.00
_cell.angle_gamma   90.00
#
_symmetry.space_group_name_H-M   'P 1'
#
loop_
_entity.id
_entity.type
_entity.pdbx_description
1 polymer ?
#
loop_
_entity_poly.entity_id
_entity_poly.type
_entity_poly.pdbx_seq_one_letter_code
_entity_poly.pdbx_strand_id
1 'polypeptide(L)'
;MASAASNLAASIASKTKTKKKHFVSQKVKLFRASDPLLSVLMWGVNHSINELSHIQIPVMLMPDDFKANSKIKVDNHLFNKENMPSHFKFKEYCPLVFRNLRERFSIDDQEYQNSLTRRAPIPSDAQGRSGARFHTSYNKRYVIKIITSEDVAEMHNILKKYHQYIVECHGNTLLPQFLGMYRLTVDGDETYMIVTRNVFSQRLPVYKKYDLKTKELPTYKDNDFISDGQKIYIDEENKKMFLEKLKNDVEVCVHYVCLLYPLCALLPLCYPFFLAQLKLMDYSLLVGIHDVERGEQEQPEEESEDNDAGEEEGTESDGGATGSPPDSPSNTLDSNRPLGPGEFDPVIDVYAIKSHENAPKKEIYFMAVIDILTPYDAKKKAAHAAKTVKHGAGAEISTVNPEQYSKRFYDFITTILS
;
A
#
# COMPACT_ATOMS: atom_id res chain seq x y z
N MET A 1 95.60 -18.91 26.15
CA MET A 1 95.06 -20.29 26.12
C MET A 1 93.70 -20.24 25.45
N ALA A 2 93.53 -21.07 24.43
CA ALA A 2 92.51 -20.96 23.40
C ALA A 2 91.20 -21.72 23.70
N SER A 3 90.22 -21.49 22.82
CA SER A 3 89.06 -22.33 22.43
C SER A 3 87.81 -22.26 23.32
N ALA A 4 86.72 -21.70 22.76
CA ALA A 4 85.49 -22.41 22.32
C ALA A 4 84.44 -22.44 23.45
N ALA A 5 83.18 -22.03 23.29
CA ALA A 5 82.29 -22.36 22.19
C ALA A 5 81.23 -21.28 21.93
N SER A 6 80.76 -21.33 20.69
CA SER A 6 79.77 -20.55 19.98
C SER A 6 78.31 -20.80 20.41
N ASN A 7 77.48 -19.80 20.11
CA ASN A 7 76.06 -19.87 19.73
C ASN A 7 75.01 -20.09 20.83
N LEU A 8 74.35 -19.00 21.22
CA LEU A 8 72.92 -19.03 21.54
C LEU A 8 72.26 -17.66 21.27
N ALA A 9 72.17 -17.28 20.00
CA ALA A 9 71.25 -16.23 19.55
C ALA A 9 69.98 -16.91 19.03
N ALA A 10 69.03 -17.18 19.92
CA ALA A 10 67.71 -17.70 19.57
C ALA A 10 66.66 -16.61 19.81
N SER A 11 65.98 -16.25 18.73
CA SER A 11 64.92 -15.25 18.60
C SER A 11 63.84 -15.33 19.68
N ILE A 12 63.57 -14.21 20.36
CA ILE A 12 62.32 -14.00 21.08
C ILE A 12 61.28 -13.48 20.08
N ALA A 13 60.60 -14.41 19.41
CA ALA A 13 59.39 -14.10 18.64
C ALA A 13 58.19 -14.05 19.58
N SER A 14 57.66 -12.85 19.82
CA SER A 14 56.40 -12.62 20.53
C SER A 14 55.25 -13.27 19.75
N LYS A 15 54.78 -14.45 20.21
CA LYS A 15 53.59 -15.11 19.67
C LYS A 15 52.34 -14.37 20.17
N THR A 16 51.85 -13.40 19.40
CA THR A 16 50.53 -12.82 19.60
C THR A 16 49.48 -13.90 19.32
N LYS A 17 48.89 -14.47 20.37
CA LYS A 17 47.76 -15.40 20.24
C LYS A 17 46.55 -14.63 19.70
N THR A 18 46.33 -14.70 18.38
CA THR A 18 45.04 -14.33 17.77
C THR A 18 43.99 -15.32 18.28
N LYS A 19 43.25 -14.92 19.33
CA LYS A 19 42.01 -15.59 19.68
C LYS A 19 41.10 -15.51 18.46
N LYS A 20 40.86 -16.63 17.78
CA LYS A 20 39.75 -16.76 16.81
C LYS A 20 38.47 -16.40 17.57
N LYS A 21 37.96 -15.19 17.35
CA LYS A 21 36.67 -14.78 17.88
C LYS A 21 35.64 -15.64 17.17
N HIS A 22 35.01 -16.54 17.93
CA HIS A 22 33.80 -17.22 17.46
C HIS A 22 32.71 -16.15 17.40
N PHE A 23 32.49 -15.58 16.22
CA PHE A 23 31.30 -14.78 16.01
C PHE A 23 30.13 -15.77 16.00
N VAL A 24 29.27 -15.68 17.02
CA VAL A 24 27.97 -16.34 16.96
C VAL A 24 27.25 -15.70 15.77
N SER A 25 26.99 -16.46 14.72
CA SER A 25 26.14 -16.00 13.62
C SER A 25 24.76 -15.73 14.22
N GLN A 26 24.38 -14.47 14.28
CA GLN A 26 23.09 -14.09 14.82
C GLN A 26 21.99 -14.65 13.90
N LYS A 27 21.11 -15.50 14.45
CA LYS A 27 19.92 -16.07 13.74
C LYS A 27 18.81 -15.03 13.55
N VAL A 28 19.14 -13.75 13.35
CA VAL A 28 18.13 -12.73 13.04
C VAL A 28 17.94 -12.70 11.53
N LYS A 29 16.68 -12.71 11.07
CA LYS A 29 16.33 -12.56 9.65
C LYS A 29 17.09 -11.35 9.09
N LEU A 30 18.00 -11.63 8.15
CA LEU A 30 18.77 -10.60 7.47
C LEU A 30 17.91 -10.04 6.34
N PHE A 31 17.47 -8.79 6.50
CA PHE A 31 16.74 -8.06 5.47
C PHE A 31 17.72 -7.67 4.37
N ARG A 32 17.62 -8.33 3.22
CA ARG A 32 18.53 -8.15 2.08
C ARG A 32 17.76 -7.57 0.91
N ALA A 33 18.24 -6.46 0.39
CA ALA A 33 17.85 -5.89 -0.89
C ALA A 33 19.10 -5.36 -1.60
N SER A 34 19.08 -5.36 -2.94
CA SER A 34 20.13 -4.74 -3.75
C SER A 34 20.20 -3.22 -3.52
N ASP A 35 19.06 -2.60 -3.23
CA ASP A 35 18.95 -1.20 -2.84
C ASP A 35 19.04 -1.05 -1.31
N PRO A 36 20.05 -0.32 -0.77
CA PRO A 36 20.17 -0.07 0.65
C PRO A 36 18.92 0.59 1.28
N LEU A 37 18.18 1.37 0.50
CA LEU A 37 16.94 2.02 0.94
C LEU A 37 15.85 0.99 1.28
N LEU A 38 15.71 -0.06 0.46
CA LEU A 38 14.76 -1.13 0.68
C LEU A 38 15.16 -2.00 1.89
N SER A 39 16.45 -2.24 2.10
CA SER A 39 16.93 -2.92 3.31
C SER A 39 16.55 -2.15 4.58
N VAL A 40 16.70 -0.81 4.58
CA VAL A 40 16.29 0.05 5.70
C VAL A 40 14.78 0.09 5.89
N LEU A 41 14.00 0.10 4.80
CA LEU A 41 12.54 -0.01 4.87
C LEU A 41 12.12 -1.33 5.53
N MET A 42 12.63 -2.46 5.05
CA MET A 42 12.30 -3.79 5.57
C MET A 42 12.67 -3.93 7.06
N TRP A 43 13.87 -3.48 7.43
CA TRP A 43 14.32 -3.47 8.82
C TRP A 43 13.43 -2.58 9.70
N GLY A 44 13.11 -1.38 9.23
CA GLY A 44 12.33 -0.40 9.96
C GLY A 44 10.88 -0.81 10.16
N VAL A 45 10.22 -1.35 9.13
CA VAL A 45 8.88 -1.93 9.24
C VAL A 45 8.89 -3.10 10.22
N ASN A 46 9.85 -4.02 10.10
CA ASN A 46 9.95 -5.14 11.05
C ASN A 46 10.11 -4.66 12.50
N HIS A 47 10.97 -3.67 12.74
CA HIS A 47 11.16 -3.12 14.08
C HIS A 47 9.90 -2.41 14.57
N SER A 48 9.30 -1.53 13.77
CA SER A 48 8.09 -0.78 14.11
C SER A 48 6.93 -1.69 14.51
N ILE A 49 6.63 -2.73 13.72
CA ILE A 49 5.51 -3.63 14.01
C ILE A 49 5.75 -4.44 15.30
N ASN A 50 6.99 -4.90 15.52
CA ASN A 50 7.33 -5.63 16.75
C ASN A 50 7.20 -4.72 17.98
N GLU A 51 7.66 -3.47 17.93
CA GLU A 51 7.49 -2.51 19.03
C GLU A 51 6.01 -2.20 19.29
N LEU A 52 5.22 -1.99 18.21
CA LEU A 52 3.78 -1.75 18.30
C LEU A 52 3.02 -2.93 18.90
N SER A 53 3.52 -4.17 18.74
CA SER A 53 2.90 -5.37 19.34
C SER A 53 2.94 -5.38 20.87
N HIS A 54 3.91 -4.66 21.47
CA HIS A 54 4.02 -4.51 22.92
C HIS A 54 3.17 -3.37 23.48
N ILE A 55 2.63 -2.51 22.60
CA ILE A 55 1.80 -1.37 22.98
C ILE A 55 0.33 -1.79 22.95
N GLN A 56 -0.38 -1.61 24.04
CA GLN A 56 -1.82 -1.91 24.11
C GLN A 56 -2.61 -1.11 23.07
N ILE A 57 -3.67 -1.69 22.52
CA ILE A 57 -4.55 -1.03 21.55
C ILE A 57 -5.43 -0.04 22.32
N PRO A 58 -5.31 1.28 22.06
CA PRO A 58 -6.15 2.27 22.74
C PRO A 58 -7.59 2.16 22.24
N VAL A 59 -8.56 2.36 23.13
CA VAL A 59 -10.00 2.36 22.78
C VAL A 59 -10.36 3.48 21.81
N MET A 60 -9.67 4.62 21.93
CA MET A 60 -9.84 5.78 21.06
C MET A 60 -8.48 6.45 20.78
N LEU A 61 -8.34 7.00 19.58
CA LEU A 61 -7.17 7.80 19.21
C LEU A 61 -7.31 9.23 19.74
N MET A 62 -6.24 9.74 20.32
CA MET A 62 -6.13 11.10 20.82
C MET A 62 -5.60 12.05 19.75
N PRO A 63 -5.87 13.36 19.84
CA PRO A 63 -5.34 14.34 18.88
C PRO A 63 -3.81 14.32 18.72
N ASP A 64 -3.08 13.94 19.78
CA ASP A 64 -1.62 13.85 19.77
C ASP A 64 -1.11 12.66 18.95
N ASP A 65 -1.91 11.59 18.80
CA ASP A 65 -1.53 10.43 17.99
C ASP A 65 -1.37 10.81 16.50
N PHE A 66 -2.13 11.80 16.04
CA PHE A 66 -2.05 12.36 14.68
C PHE A 66 -0.83 13.26 14.45
N LYS A 67 -0.02 13.51 15.49
CA LYS A 67 1.26 14.23 15.43
C LYS A 67 2.44 13.40 15.94
N ALA A 68 2.15 12.27 16.56
CA ALA A 68 3.14 11.34 17.08
C ALA A 68 4.06 10.81 15.97
N ASN A 69 5.30 10.48 16.35
CA ASN A 69 6.25 9.83 15.47
C ASN A 69 7.25 9.01 16.29
N SER A 70 7.70 7.90 15.72
CA SER A 70 8.81 7.11 16.26
C SER A 70 10.03 7.30 15.38
N LYS A 71 11.19 7.62 15.98
CA LYS A 71 12.44 7.86 15.27
C LYS A 71 13.54 6.99 15.85
N ILE A 72 14.23 6.26 14.97
CA ILE A 72 15.33 5.39 15.34
C ILE A 72 16.53 5.77 14.48
N LYS A 73 17.68 5.93 15.12
CA LYS A 73 18.96 6.16 14.47
C LYS A 73 19.85 4.96 14.76
N VAL A 74 20.38 4.34 13.71
CA VAL A 74 21.28 3.21 13.82
C VAL A 74 22.66 3.65 13.34
N ASP A 75 23.64 3.54 14.22
CA ASP A 75 25.05 3.82 13.96
C ASP A 75 25.86 2.55 14.22
N ASN A 76 26.08 1.77 13.15
CA ASN A 76 26.81 0.50 13.21
C ASN A 76 28.31 0.72 12.98
N HIS A 77 29.10 0.59 14.05
CA HIS A 77 30.56 0.55 13.93
C HIS A 77 31.04 -0.90 13.66
N LEU A 78 31.52 -1.16 12.43
CA LEU A 78 32.16 -2.43 12.02
C LEU A 78 31.29 -3.69 12.13
N PHE A 79 29.96 -3.55 12.25
CA PHE A 79 29.00 -4.64 12.38
C PHE A 79 28.04 -4.63 11.19
N ASN A 80 27.84 -5.78 10.54
CA ASN A 80 26.86 -6.00 9.47
C ASN A 80 26.99 -5.12 8.20
N LYS A 81 28.21 -4.69 7.84
CA LYS A 81 28.48 -3.81 6.69
C LYS A 81 28.02 -4.33 5.33
N GLU A 82 27.93 -5.66 5.17
CA GLU A 82 27.52 -6.27 3.90
C GLU A 82 26.00 -6.25 3.67
N ASN A 83 25.20 -6.10 4.74
CA ASN A 83 23.75 -6.30 4.65
C ASN A 83 22.93 -5.03 4.92
N MET A 84 23.46 -4.07 5.69
CA MET A 84 22.77 -2.82 6.03
C MET A 84 23.73 -1.63 5.94
N PRO A 85 23.24 -0.42 5.60
CA PRO A 85 24.03 0.79 5.73
C PRO A 85 24.62 0.94 7.13
N SER A 86 25.85 1.46 7.21
CA SER A 86 26.50 1.68 8.51
C SER A 86 25.79 2.77 9.33
N HIS A 87 25.20 3.75 8.66
CA HIS A 87 24.47 4.84 9.30
C HIS A 87 23.15 5.06 8.57
N PHE A 88 22.04 4.89 9.29
CA PHE A 88 20.73 5.21 8.74
C PHE A 88 19.77 5.68 9.83
N LYS A 89 18.71 6.36 9.41
CA LYS A 89 17.59 6.73 10.28
C LYS A 89 16.30 6.19 9.70
N PHE A 90 15.45 5.68 10.57
CA PHE A 90 14.09 5.28 10.24
C PHE A 90 13.14 6.11 11.10
N LYS A 91 12.13 6.70 10.46
CA LYS A 91 11.06 7.42 11.15
C LYS A 91 9.72 6.90 10.66
N GLU A 92 8.86 6.54 11.60
CA GLU A 92 7.45 6.27 11.34
C GLU A 92 6.61 7.45 11.82
N TYR A 93 5.64 7.85 11.00
CA TYR A 93 4.66 8.88 11.33
C TYR A 93 3.37 8.25 11.83
N CYS A 94 2.76 8.84 12.87
CA CYS A 94 1.47 8.44 13.43
C CYS A 94 1.27 6.91 13.62
N PRO A 95 2.17 6.19 14.33
CA PRO A 95 2.16 4.72 14.36
C PRO A 95 0.82 4.13 14.80
N LEU A 96 0.21 4.71 15.86
CA LEU A 96 -1.08 4.24 16.39
C LEU A 96 -2.24 4.48 15.42
N VAL A 97 -2.21 5.57 14.67
CA VAL A 97 -3.24 5.90 13.67
C VAL A 97 -3.19 4.89 12.53
N PHE A 98 -1.99 4.61 11.99
CA PHE A 98 -1.84 3.63 10.90
C PHE A 98 -2.07 2.19 11.36
N ARG A 99 -1.77 1.84 12.62
CA ARG A 99 -2.20 0.57 13.21
C ARG A 99 -3.72 0.43 13.23
N ASN A 100 -4.44 1.46 13.68
CA ASN A 100 -5.90 1.41 13.66
C ASN A 100 -6.49 1.42 12.25
N LEU A 101 -5.87 2.12 11.29
CA LEU A 101 -6.28 2.05 9.88
C LEU A 101 -6.10 0.64 9.31
N ARG A 102 -4.97 -0.04 9.60
CA ARG A 102 -4.76 -1.44 9.17
C ARG A 102 -5.85 -2.37 9.71
N GLU A 103 -6.19 -2.24 11.00
CA GLU A 103 -7.32 -2.97 11.61
C GLU A 103 -8.66 -2.68 10.92
N ARG A 104 -8.97 -1.40 10.64
CA ARG A 104 -10.21 -0.99 9.94
C ARG A 104 -10.30 -1.53 8.50
N PHE A 105 -9.16 -1.80 7.88
CA PHE A 105 -9.08 -2.42 6.55
C PHE A 105 -8.93 -3.94 6.61
N SER A 106 -9.14 -4.55 7.78
CA SER A 106 -9.00 -5.99 8.01
C SER A 106 -7.63 -6.52 7.60
N ILE A 107 -6.58 -5.77 7.90
CA ILE A 107 -5.18 -6.15 7.67
C ILE A 107 -4.54 -6.47 9.02
N ASP A 108 -4.08 -7.71 9.14
CA ASP A 108 -3.29 -8.13 10.30
C ASP A 108 -1.88 -7.53 10.26
N ASP A 109 -1.39 -7.12 11.43
CA ASP A 109 -0.08 -6.47 11.57
C ASP A 109 1.07 -7.42 11.21
N GLN A 110 0.96 -8.71 11.55
CA GLN A 110 1.96 -9.72 11.21
C GLN A 110 1.93 -10.05 9.72
N GLU A 111 0.75 -10.12 9.10
CA GLU A 111 0.63 -10.31 7.65
C GLU A 111 1.20 -9.12 6.87
N TYR A 112 0.94 -7.89 7.34
CA TYR A 112 1.51 -6.67 6.80
C TYR A 112 3.05 -6.68 6.87
N GLN A 113 3.59 -6.98 8.05
CA GLN A 113 5.04 -7.11 8.26
C GLN A 113 5.64 -8.19 7.37
N ASN A 114 5.05 -9.38 7.31
CA ASN A 114 5.54 -10.48 6.49
C ASN A 114 5.56 -10.10 5.00
N SER A 115 4.50 -9.46 4.50
CA SER A 115 4.38 -9.03 3.11
C SER A 115 5.47 -8.02 2.69
N LEU A 116 5.86 -7.12 3.60
CA LEU A 116 6.86 -6.10 3.30
C LEU A 116 8.31 -6.53 3.57
N THR A 117 8.52 -7.57 4.39
CA THR A 117 9.86 -7.89 4.93
C THR A 117 10.38 -9.29 4.60
N ARG A 118 9.52 -10.22 4.15
CA ARG A 118 9.95 -11.59 3.79
C ARG A 118 10.84 -11.63 2.57
N ARG A 119 10.58 -10.78 1.58
CA ARG A 119 11.39 -10.57 0.38
C ARG A 119 11.40 -9.06 0.05
N ALA A 120 12.45 -8.61 -0.61
CA ALA A 120 12.58 -7.22 -1.01
C ALA A 120 11.41 -6.80 -1.92
N PRO A 121 10.82 -5.60 -1.69
CA PRO A 121 9.85 -5.04 -2.62
C PRO A 121 10.42 -4.94 -4.03
N ILE A 122 9.58 -5.27 -5.02
CA ILE A 122 9.97 -5.31 -6.43
C ILE A 122 9.73 -3.91 -7.02
N PRO A 123 10.72 -3.29 -7.68
CA PRO A 123 10.48 -2.04 -8.39
C PRO A 123 9.47 -2.29 -9.52
N SER A 124 8.48 -1.43 -9.64
CA SER A 124 7.54 -1.55 -10.75
C SER A 124 8.05 -0.76 -11.95
N ASP A 125 8.19 -1.43 -13.10
CA ASP A 125 8.62 -0.82 -14.37
C ASP A 125 7.63 0.18 -14.96
N ALA A 126 6.48 0.38 -14.32
CA ALA A 126 5.48 1.34 -14.74
C ALA A 126 5.97 2.76 -14.42
N GLN A 127 6.92 3.23 -15.22
CA GLN A 127 7.29 4.63 -15.39
C GLN A 127 6.09 5.41 -15.95
N GLY A 128 5.09 5.65 -15.11
CA GLY A 128 4.13 6.70 -15.34
C GLY A 128 4.87 8.04 -15.37
N ARG A 129 4.46 8.93 -16.27
CA ARG A 129 5.05 10.26 -16.53
C ARG A 129 5.12 11.20 -15.30
N SER A 130 4.58 10.79 -14.15
CA SER A 130 4.74 11.46 -12.84
C SER A 130 6.17 11.37 -12.30
N GLY A 131 7.02 10.47 -12.82
CA GLY A 131 8.38 10.26 -12.28
C GLY A 131 8.39 9.66 -10.86
N ALA A 132 7.21 9.37 -10.31
CA ALA A 132 7.02 8.76 -9.00
C ALA A 132 7.50 7.30 -9.06
N ARG A 133 8.53 7.00 -8.27
CA ARG A 133 9.05 5.64 -8.11
C ARG A 133 8.14 4.89 -7.14
N PHE A 134 7.66 3.72 -7.54
CA PHE A 134 6.92 2.83 -6.66
C PHE A 134 7.47 1.42 -6.69
N HIS A 135 7.35 0.78 -5.55
CA HIS A 135 7.67 -0.62 -5.35
C HIS A 135 6.40 -1.36 -4.99
N THR A 136 6.37 -2.65 -5.28
CA THR A 136 5.26 -3.53 -4.92
C THR A 136 5.79 -4.60 -3.98
N SER A 137 5.04 -4.96 -2.94
CA SER A 137 5.41 -6.07 -2.07
C SER A 137 5.59 -7.35 -2.89
N TYR A 138 6.41 -8.29 -2.42
CA TYR A 138 6.70 -9.50 -3.20
C TYR A 138 5.45 -10.33 -3.53
N ASN A 139 4.44 -10.28 -2.66
CA ASN A 139 3.14 -10.92 -2.83
C ASN A 139 2.11 -10.01 -3.51
N LYS A 140 2.51 -8.86 -4.07
CA LYS A 140 1.65 -7.93 -4.80
C LYS A 140 0.43 -7.38 -4.02
N ARG A 141 0.40 -7.51 -2.70
CA ARG A 141 -0.71 -7.01 -1.86
C ARG A 141 -0.61 -5.51 -1.55
N TYR A 142 0.60 -4.97 -1.49
CA TYR A 142 0.85 -3.59 -1.11
C TYR A 142 1.69 -2.86 -2.14
N VAL A 143 1.45 -1.56 -2.26
CA VAL A 143 2.24 -0.63 -3.08
C VAL A 143 2.92 0.36 -2.15
N ILE A 144 4.22 0.54 -2.33
CA ILE A 144 5.06 1.49 -1.62
C ILE A 144 5.36 2.63 -2.60
N LYS A 145 4.76 3.79 -2.39
CA LYS A 145 5.01 4.99 -3.20
C LYS A 145 6.07 5.84 -2.54
N ILE A 146 7.07 6.28 -3.31
CA ILE A 146 7.96 7.37 -2.89
C ILE A 146 7.22 8.69 -3.11
N ILE A 147 7.13 9.49 -2.06
CA ILE A 147 6.39 10.75 -2.02
C ILE A 147 7.32 11.91 -1.63
N THR A 148 6.88 13.16 -1.83
CA THR A 148 7.66 14.33 -1.45
C THR A 148 7.40 14.74 0.01
N SER A 149 8.19 15.69 0.53
CA SER A 149 7.95 16.28 1.85
C SER A 149 6.62 17.06 1.90
N GLU A 150 6.20 17.66 0.79
CA GLU A 150 4.92 18.35 0.66
C GLU A 150 3.76 17.37 0.77
N ASP A 151 3.85 16.20 0.11
CA ASP A 151 2.85 15.14 0.22
C ASP A 151 2.69 14.64 1.65
N VAL A 152 3.79 14.53 2.41
CA VAL A 152 3.76 14.16 3.83
C VAL A 152 3.05 15.21 4.68
N ALA A 153 3.31 16.51 4.41
CA ALA A 153 2.63 17.59 5.10
C ALA A 153 1.12 17.58 4.79
N GLU A 154 0.74 17.36 3.54
CA GLU A 154 -0.66 17.27 3.15
C GLU A 154 -1.33 16.03 3.74
N MET A 155 -0.64 14.89 3.76
CA MET A 155 -1.14 13.69 4.44
C MET A 155 -1.45 13.97 5.91
N HIS A 156 -0.59 14.69 6.64
CA HIS A 156 -0.88 15.13 8.01
C HIS A 156 -2.09 16.08 8.13
N ASN A 157 -2.31 16.95 7.14
CA ASN A 157 -3.47 17.86 7.11
C ASN A 157 -4.78 17.08 6.98
N ILE A 158 -4.79 16.03 6.14
CA ILE A 158 -6.00 15.25 5.85
C ILE A 158 -6.20 14.07 6.81
N LEU A 159 -5.15 13.56 7.46
CA LEU A 159 -5.16 12.29 8.19
C LEU A 159 -6.29 12.17 9.22
N LYS A 160 -6.58 13.24 9.97
CA LYS A 160 -7.66 13.24 10.96
C LYS A 160 -9.04 13.07 10.32
N LYS A 161 -9.29 13.78 9.22
CA LYS A 161 -10.55 13.70 8.47
C LYS A 161 -10.66 12.37 7.74
N TYR A 162 -9.55 11.92 7.14
CA TYR A 162 -9.47 10.61 6.49
C TYR A 162 -9.77 9.48 7.47
N HIS A 163 -9.14 9.44 8.65
CA HIS A 163 -9.42 8.43 9.67
C HIS A 163 -10.89 8.41 10.08
N GLN A 164 -11.47 9.59 10.35
CA GLN A 164 -12.89 9.70 10.68
C GLN A 164 -13.78 9.13 9.57
N TYR A 165 -13.51 9.48 8.31
CA TYR A 165 -14.24 8.96 7.15
C TYR A 165 -14.17 7.43 7.07
N ILE A 166 -12.98 6.84 7.26
CA ILE A 166 -12.78 5.39 7.26
C ILE A 166 -13.57 4.70 8.39
N VAL A 167 -13.68 5.33 9.55
CA VAL A 167 -14.49 4.81 10.67
C VAL A 167 -15.98 4.81 10.30
N GLU A 168 -16.47 5.90 9.72
CA GLU A 168 -17.88 6.10 9.33
C GLU A 168 -18.30 5.17 8.18
N CYS A 169 -17.45 4.97 7.17
CA CYS A 169 -17.73 4.06 6.05
C CYS A 169 -17.30 2.61 6.32
N HIS A 170 -16.81 2.30 7.52
CA HIS A 170 -16.35 0.96 7.92
C HIS A 170 -15.28 0.38 6.96
N GLY A 171 -14.37 1.22 6.46
CA GLY A 171 -13.33 0.82 5.51
C GLY A 171 -13.81 0.57 4.08
N ASN A 172 -15.10 0.71 3.80
CA ASN A 172 -15.68 0.51 2.48
C ASN A 172 -15.57 1.77 1.62
N THR A 173 -14.42 1.92 0.94
CA THR A 173 -14.07 3.11 0.15
C THR A 173 -13.26 2.73 -1.09
N LEU A 174 -13.37 3.54 -2.15
CA LEU A 174 -12.50 3.49 -3.33
C LEU A 174 -11.22 4.31 -3.15
N LEU A 175 -11.07 5.08 -2.06
CA LEU A 175 -9.86 5.84 -1.78
C LEU A 175 -8.65 4.91 -1.51
N PRO A 176 -7.41 5.42 -1.65
CA PRO A 176 -6.23 4.66 -1.30
C PRO A 176 -6.25 4.29 0.19
N GLN A 177 -6.23 3.00 0.48
CA GLN A 177 -6.12 2.51 1.86
C GLN A 177 -4.69 2.70 2.37
N PHE A 178 -4.43 3.81 3.07
CA PHE A 178 -3.11 4.11 3.65
C PHE A 178 -2.81 3.24 4.87
N LEU A 179 -1.66 2.57 4.88
CA LEU A 179 -1.30 1.54 5.86
C LEU A 179 -0.06 1.90 6.69
N GLY A 180 0.75 2.83 6.21
CA GLY A 180 1.95 3.29 6.90
C GLY A 180 2.62 4.43 6.15
N MET A 181 3.27 5.33 6.88
CA MET A 181 4.03 6.45 6.32
C MET A 181 5.37 6.56 7.02
N TYR A 182 6.44 6.56 6.24
CA TYR A 182 7.81 6.42 6.72
C TYR A 182 8.73 7.49 6.11
N ARG A 183 9.78 7.85 6.85
CA ARG A 183 10.93 8.58 6.34
C ARG A 183 12.20 7.80 6.63
N LEU A 184 12.94 7.53 5.57
CA LEU A 184 14.21 6.84 5.57
C LEU A 184 15.31 7.87 5.36
N THR A 185 16.39 7.81 6.12
CA THR A 185 17.61 8.58 5.85
C THR A 185 18.76 7.62 5.68
N VAL A 186 19.33 7.55 4.48
CA VAL A 186 20.48 6.69 4.15
C VAL A 186 21.55 7.58 3.55
N ASP A 187 22.78 7.50 4.07
CA ASP A 187 23.92 8.29 3.61
C ASP A 187 23.72 9.82 3.55
N GLY A 188 22.75 10.33 4.32
CA GLY A 188 22.39 11.75 4.39
C GLY A 188 21.17 12.12 3.57
N ASP A 189 20.75 11.29 2.63
CA ASP A 189 19.59 11.53 1.77
C ASP A 189 18.30 11.09 2.46
N GLU A 190 17.31 11.98 2.54
CA GLU A 190 15.98 11.69 3.08
C GLU A 190 15.02 11.26 1.97
N THR A 191 14.42 10.09 2.12
CA THR A 191 13.34 9.60 1.25
C THR A 191 12.07 9.35 2.06
N TYR A 192 10.93 9.79 1.54
CA TYR A 192 9.62 9.60 2.16
C TYR A 192 8.86 8.51 1.40
N MET A 193 8.20 7.64 2.14
CA MET A 193 7.44 6.53 1.59
C MET A 193 6.09 6.41 2.25
N ILE A 194 5.08 6.08 1.45
CA ILE A 194 3.74 5.74 1.93
C ILE A 194 3.34 4.38 1.38
N VAL A 195 2.77 3.54 2.24
CA VAL A 195 2.31 2.20 1.88
C VAL A 195 0.79 2.21 1.75
N THR A 196 0.29 1.68 0.65
CA THR A 196 -1.15 1.50 0.39
C THR A 196 -1.47 0.07 0.00
N ARG A 197 -2.73 -0.35 0.14
CA ARG A 197 -3.22 -1.58 -0.52
C ARG A 197 -3.03 -1.47 -2.03
N ASN A 198 -2.68 -2.57 -2.69
CA ASN A 198 -2.68 -2.64 -4.14
C ASN A 198 -4.12 -2.66 -4.68
N VAL A 199 -4.37 -1.90 -5.74
CA VAL A 199 -5.67 -1.86 -6.41
C VAL A 199 -5.91 -3.16 -7.19
N PHE A 200 -4.83 -3.73 -7.74
CA PHE A 200 -4.89 -4.94 -8.56
C PHE A 200 -4.67 -6.19 -7.71
N SER A 201 -5.33 -7.29 -8.10
CA SER A 201 -5.17 -8.59 -7.44
C SER A 201 -3.74 -9.12 -7.52
N GLN A 202 -3.37 -9.89 -6.51
CA GLN A 202 -2.15 -10.70 -6.52
C GLN A 202 -2.25 -11.85 -7.55
N ARG A 203 -3.45 -12.42 -7.72
CA ARG A 203 -3.67 -13.67 -8.47
C ARG A 203 -4.15 -13.42 -9.89
N LEU A 204 -4.97 -12.39 -10.11
CA LEU A 204 -5.60 -12.14 -11.40
C LEU A 204 -4.77 -11.13 -12.22
N PRO A 205 -4.05 -11.56 -13.26
CA PRO A 205 -3.19 -10.68 -14.04
C PRO A 205 -4.03 -9.64 -14.80
N VAL A 206 -3.67 -8.37 -14.63
CA VAL A 206 -4.33 -7.25 -15.31
C VAL A 206 -3.63 -7.01 -16.65
N TYR A 207 -4.37 -7.22 -17.75
CA TYR A 207 -3.83 -7.07 -19.12
C TYR A 207 -3.98 -5.65 -19.68
N LYS A 208 -4.95 -4.89 -19.18
CA LYS A 208 -5.18 -3.48 -19.55
C LYS A 208 -5.32 -2.61 -18.31
N LYS A 209 -4.68 -1.45 -18.32
CA LYS A 209 -4.72 -0.46 -17.24
C LYS A 209 -5.05 0.91 -17.83
N TYR A 210 -5.94 1.64 -17.17
CA TYR A 210 -6.33 3.00 -17.54
C TYR A 210 -6.29 3.91 -16.33
N ASP A 211 -5.94 5.17 -16.58
CA ASP A 211 -5.87 6.24 -15.58
C ASP A 211 -6.88 7.31 -16.01
N LEU A 212 -8.09 7.21 -15.45
CA LEU A 212 -9.26 7.96 -15.92
C LEU A 212 -9.44 9.22 -15.07
N LYS A 213 -9.43 10.39 -15.72
CA LYS A 213 -9.72 11.69 -15.09
C LYS A 213 -11.07 12.23 -15.56
N THR A 214 -11.08 13.35 -16.26
CA THR A 214 -12.26 13.98 -16.85
C THR A 214 -12.10 14.03 -18.37
N LYS A 215 -13.20 14.05 -19.14
CA LYS A 215 -13.19 14.04 -20.63
C LYS A 215 -12.33 15.14 -21.28
N GLU A 216 -12.11 16.26 -20.59
CA GLU A 216 -11.41 17.44 -21.13
C GLU A 216 -9.89 17.39 -20.96
N LEU A 217 -9.39 16.48 -20.12
CA LEU A 217 -7.95 16.29 -19.92
C LEU A 217 -7.56 14.97 -20.60
N PRO A 218 -6.59 14.99 -21.51
CA PRO A 218 -6.22 13.77 -22.21
C PRO A 218 -5.81 12.69 -21.19
N THR A 219 -6.48 11.55 -21.26
CA THR A 219 -6.24 10.31 -20.53
C THR A 219 -4.94 9.67 -20.99
N TYR A 220 -3.80 10.30 -20.72
CA TYR A 220 -2.50 9.76 -21.11
C TYR A 220 -1.86 8.90 -20.01
N LYS A 221 -2.23 7.62 -20.04
CA LYS A 221 -1.33 6.49 -19.75
C LYS A 221 -1.61 5.41 -20.79
N ASP A 222 -0.64 5.17 -21.67
CA ASP A 222 -0.52 4.21 -22.79
C ASP A 222 -1.74 3.95 -23.70
N ASN A 223 -2.95 3.82 -23.17
CA ASN A 223 -4.20 3.58 -23.88
C ASN A 223 -5.26 4.64 -23.51
N ASP A 224 -5.97 5.15 -24.51
CA ASP A 224 -7.11 6.04 -24.30
C ASP A 224 -8.39 5.21 -24.27
N PHE A 225 -9.01 5.11 -23.08
CA PHE A 225 -10.22 4.32 -22.84
C PHE A 225 -11.37 4.67 -23.81
N ILE A 226 -11.50 5.96 -24.19
CA ILE A 226 -12.56 6.41 -25.11
C ILE A 226 -12.19 6.01 -26.54
N SER A 227 -10.93 6.22 -26.95
CA SER A 227 -10.46 5.85 -28.29
C SER A 227 -10.44 4.34 -28.52
N ASP A 228 -10.22 3.55 -27.47
CA ASP A 228 -10.28 2.08 -27.50
C ASP A 228 -11.71 1.53 -27.59
N GLY A 229 -12.74 2.39 -27.47
CA GLY A 229 -14.14 1.99 -27.44
C GLY A 229 -14.49 1.09 -26.26
N GLN A 230 -13.65 1.09 -25.22
CA GLN A 230 -13.83 0.23 -24.05
C GLN A 230 -15.05 0.71 -23.24
N LYS A 231 -15.81 -0.25 -22.71
CA LYS A 231 -16.89 -0.03 -21.75
C LYS A 231 -16.73 -0.99 -20.59
N ILE A 232 -17.18 -0.57 -19.41
CA ILE A 232 -17.19 -1.41 -18.22
C ILE A 232 -18.61 -1.94 -18.06
N TYR A 233 -18.79 -3.24 -18.26
CA TYR A 233 -20.09 -3.90 -18.21
C TYR A 233 -20.31 -4.50 -16.82
N ILE A 234 -21.12 -3.87 -15.99
CA ILE A 234 -21.42 -4.30 -14.62
C ILE A 234 -22.93 -4.33 -14.40
N ASP A 235 -23.40 -5.20 -13.51
CA ASP A 235 -24.84 -5.23 -13.20
C ASP A 235 -25.31 -3.93 -12.51
N GLU A 236 -26.61 -3.68 -12.55
CA GLU A 236 -27.20 -2.46 -12.00
C GLU A 236 -27.00 -2.33 -10.47
N GLU A 237 -26.89 -3.45 -9.74
CA GLU A 237 -26.67 -3.45 -8.29
C GLU A 237 -25.24 -3.01 -7.95
N ASN A 238 -24.24 -3.65 -8.54
CA ASN A 238 -22.83 -3.29 -8.44
C ASN A 238 -22.55 -1.90 -8.96
N LYS A 239 -23.21 -1.47 -10.05
CA LYS A 239 -23.15 -0.10 -10.56
C LYS A 239 -23.67 0.91 -9.55
N LYS A 240 -24.84 0.65 -8.97
CA LYS A 240 -25.41 1.50 -7.93
C LYS A 240 -24.50 1.56 -6.70
N MET A 241 -24.02 0.43 -6.21
CA MET A 241 -23.11 0.35 -5.07
C MET A 241 -21.78 1.08 -5.35
N PHE A 242 -21.20 0.89 -6.53
CA PHE A 242 -19.97 1.55 -6.93
C PHE A 242 -20.16 3.07 -7.04
N LEU A 243 -21.24 3.52 -7.68
CA LEU A 243 -21.54 4.95 -7.80
C LEU A 243 -21.88 5.57 -6.44
N GLU A 244 -22.51 4.85 -5.52
CA GLU A 244 -22.75 5.32 -4.16
C GLU A 244 -21.44 5.45 -3.37
N LYS A 245 -20.54 4.47 -3.45
CA LYS A 245 -19.18 4.57 -2.86
C LYS A 245 -18.41 5.74 -3.47
N LEU A 246 -18.36 5.83 -4.79
CA LEU A 246 -17.69 6.90 -5.51
C LEU A 246 -18.29 8.26 -5.13
N LYS A 247 -19.62 8.33 -5.05
CA LYS A 247 -20.32 9.50 -4.57
C LYS A 247 -19.85 9.83 -3.18
N ASN A 248 -19.90 8.94 -2.20
CA ASN A 248 -19.46 9.22 -0.82
C ASN A 248 -17.97 9.61 -0.74
N ASP A 249 -17.09 8.92 -1.48
CA ASP A 249 -15.65 9.22 -1.53
C ASP A 249 -15.39 10.61 -2.12
N VAL A 250 -16.20 11.03 -3.08
CA VAL A 250 -16.16 12.35 -3.69
C VAL A 250 -16.99 13.38 -2.88
N GLU A 251 -18.00 12.91 -2.12
CA GLU A 251 -19.11 13.61 -1.46
C GLU A 251 -19.35 13.14 -0.01
N VAL A 252 -18.58 13.61 0.97
CA VAL A 252 -18.97 13.60 2.40
C VAL A 252 -18.67 14.92 3.12
N CYS A 253 -19.74 15.57 3.63
CA CYS A 253 -19.80 16.44 4.83
C CYS A 253 -21.10 16.12 5.56
N VAL A 254 -21.20 16.11 6.89
CA VAL A 254 -20.91 17.20 7.84
C VAL A 254 -20.63 16.60 9.22
N HIS A 255 -19.61 17.09 9.94
CA HIS A 255 -19.68 17.14 11.42
C HIS A 255 -18.82 18.26 12.04
N TYR A 256 -18.97 19.51 11.61
CA TYR A 256 -18.38 20.65 12.36
C TYR A 256 -19.22 21.96 12.41
N VAL A 257 -20.43 21.98 11.84
CA VAL A 257 -21.34 23.15 12.01
C VAL A 257 -22.50 22.86 12.98
N CYS A 258 -22.73 21.60 13.37
CA CYS A 258 -23.88 21.24 14.23
C CYS A 258 -23.67 21.50 15.73
N LEU A 259 -22.45 21.78 16.20
CA LEU A 259 -22.17 21.96 17.64
C LEU A 259 -22.14 23.41 18.14
N LEU A 260 -22.33 24.42 17.27
CA LEU A 260 -22.25 25.84 17.68
C LEU A 260 -23.57 26.62 17.61
N TYR A 261 -24.63 26.12 16.97
CA TYR A 261 -25.92 26.82 16.93
C TYR A 261 -27.10 25.84 16.89
N PRO A 262 -27.89 25.70 17.98
CA PRO A 262 -29.09 24.86 18.01
C PRO A 262 -30.23 25.34 17.08
N LEU A 263 -30.09 26.49 16.41
CA LEU A 263 -31.17 27.11 15.62
C LEU A 263 -31.15 26.76 14.12
N CYS A 264 -30.12 26.07 13.61
CA CYS A 264 -29.99 25.77 12.17
C CYS A 264 -30.77 24.54 11.69
N ALA A 265 -31.48 23.82 12.57
CA ALA A 265 -32.23 22.61 12.23
C ALA A 265 -33.50 22.84 11.37
N LEU A 266 -33.85 24.08 11.01
CA LEU A 266 -35.10 24.43 10.33
C LEU A 266 -34.96 24.84 8.85
N LEU A 267 -33.78 24.72 8.23
CA LEU A 267 -33.61 24.99 6.80
C LEU A 267 -33.03 23.77 6.07
N PRO A 268 -33.74 23.16 5.10
CA PRO A 268 -33.31 21.96 4.37
C PRO A 268 -32.30 22.29 3.26
N LEU A 269 -31.23 23.05 3.58
CA LEU A 269 -30.33 23.64 2.58
C LEU A 269 -28.83 23.44 2.85
N CYS A 270 -28.41 22.48 3.68
CA CYS A 270 -26.98 22.30 3.99
C CYS A 270 -26.52 20.83 3.94
N TYR A 271 -26.11 20.40 2.76
CA TYR A 271 -25.16 19.30 2.45
C TYR A 271 -24.05 20.00 1.65
N PRO A 272 -22.70 19.81 1.80
CA PRO A 272 -21.98 18.64 1.18
C PRO A 272 -20.38 18.47 1.27
N PHE A 273 -19.81 17.36 0.72
CA PHE A 273 -18.46 17.11 0.07
C PHE A 273 -17.09 16.80 0.79
N PHE A 274 -16.36 15.71 0.42
CA PHE A 274 -15.09 15.23 1.06
C PHE A 274 -13.81 15.71 0.32
N LEU A 275 -13.60 15.30 -0.94
CA LEU A 275 -12.40 15.68 -1.71
C LEU A 275 -12.37 17.18 -2.03
N ALA A 276 -13.54 17.80 -2.25
CA ALA A 276 -13.64 19.23 -2.47
C ALA A 276 -13.32 20.07 -1.22
N GLN A 277 -13.58 19.54 -0.01
CA GLN A 277 -13.25 20.21 1.25
C GLN A 277 -11.76 20.25 1.57
N LEU A 278 -11.04 19.20 1.19
CA LEU A 278 -9.59 19.16 1.27
C LEU A 278 -8.96 19.97 0.11
N LYS A 279 -9.79 20.50 -0.80
CA LYS A 279 -9.38 21.18 -2.02
C LYS A 279 -8.42 20.32 -2.83
N LEU A 280 -8.64 19.00 -2.83
CA LEU A 280 -7.81 18.06 -3.57
C LEU A 280 -8.30 18.00 -5.02
N MET A 281 -7.35 18.01 -5.95
CA MET A 281 -7.61 18.02 -7.39
C MET A 281 -6.70 17.04 -8.11
N ASP A 282 -6.99 16.75 -9.37
CA ASP A 282 -6.18 15.91 -10.25
C ASP A 282 -6.09 14.42 -9.85
N TYR A 283 -6.97 13.97 -8.95
CA TYR A 283 -7.17 12.55 -8.69
C TYR A 283 -7.76 11.84 -9.91
N SER A 284 -7.45 10.56 -10.03
CA SER A 284 -7.89 9.70 -11.13
C SER A 284 -8.59 8.46 -10.60
N LEU A 285 -9.44 7.84 -11.41
CA LEU A 285 -9.86 6.46 -11.23
C LEU A 285 -8.87 5.55 -11.97
N LEU A 286 -8.12 4.76 -11.22
CA LEU A 286 -7.32 3.67 -11.77
C LEU A 286 -8.24 2.49 -12.09
N VAL A 287 -8.25 2.06 -13.35
CA VAL A 287 -9.03 0.90 -13.81
C VAL A 287 -8.08 -0.16 -14.34
N GLY A 288 -8.13 -1.36 -13.77
CA GLY A 288 -7.47 -2.56 -14.29
C GLY A 288 -8.50 -3.56 -14.80
N ILE A 289 -8.25 -4.15 -15.96
CA ILE A 289 -9.10 -5.18 -16.54
C ILE A 289 -8.33 -6.50 -16.56
N HIS A 290 -8.95 -7.54 -16.01
CA HIS A 290 -8.53 -8.93 -16.14
C HIS A 290 -9.53 -9.65 -17.06
N ASP A 291 -9.03 -10.30 -18.11
CA ASP A 291 -9.80 -11.16 -19.01
C ASP A 291 -9.65 -12.60 -18.49
N VAL A 292 -10.78 -13.22 -18.11
CA VAL A 292 -10.78 -14.53 -17.43
C VAL A 292 -10.29 -15.62 -18.36
N GLU A 293 -10.72 -15.61 -19.62
CA GLU A 293 -10.34 -16.63 -20.62
C GLU A 293 -8.85 -16.52 -20.96
N ARG A 294 -8.34 -15.29 -21.07
CA ARG A 294 -6.91 -15.05 -21.29
C ARG A 294 -6.08 -15.48 -20.07
N GLY A 295 -6.57 -15.20 -18.86
CA GLY A 295 -5.90 -15.56 -17.61
C GLY A 295 -5.78 -17.06 -17.38
N GLU A 296 -6.69 -17.86 -17.92
CA GLU A 296 -6.59 -19.33 -17.91
C GLU A 296 -5.46 -19.84 -18.83
N GLN A 297 -5.24 -19.18 -19.98
CA GLN A 297 -4.19 -19.56 -20.93
C GLN A 297 -2.79 -19.13 -20.46
N GLU A 298 -2.70 -18.08 -19.65
CA GLU A 298 -1.43 -17.53 -19.13
C GLU A 298 -1.00 -18.12 -17.79
N GLN A 299 -1.81 -18.95 -17.11
CA GLN A 299 -1.38 -19.70 -15.92
C GLN A 299 -0.48 -20.86 -16.35
N PRO A 300 0.85 -20.82 -16.11
CA PRO A 300 1.69 -21.98 -16.30
C PRO A 300 1.45 -22.95 -15.13
N GLU A 301 1.59 -24.24 -15.39
CA GLU A 301 1.54 -25.36 -14.43
C GLU A 301 2.71 -25.29 -13.40
N GLU A 302 2.85 -24.20 -12.64
CA GLU A 302 3.90 -24.04 -11.60
C GLU A 302 3.46 -24.60 -10.23
N GLU A 303 2.87 -25.80 -10.21
CA GLU A 303 2.70 -26.62 -8.99
C GLU A 303 3.40 -27.99 -9.15
N SER A 304 4.68 -27.99 -9.48
CA SER A 304 5.53 -29.14 -9.18
C SER A 304 7.00 -28.74 -9.18
N GLU A 305 7.56 -28.48 -8.00
CA GLU A 305 8.96 -28.73 -7.61
C GLU A 305 9.28 -27.88 -6.36
N ASP A 306 8.92 -28.42 -5.20
CA ASP A 306 9.63 -28.20 -3.93
C ASP A 306 9.29 -29.37 -2.99
N ASN A 307 9.61 -30.59 -3.44
CA ASN A 307 9.83 -31.74 -2.55
C ASN A 307 11.35 -31.92 -2.43
N ASP A 308 12.01 -31.02 -1.71
CA ASP A 308 13.36 -31.29 -1.22
C ASP A 308 13.23 -32.19 0.01
N ALA A 309 13.60 -33.45 -0.18
CA ALA A 309 13.57 -34.51 0.80
C ALA A 309 14.63 -34.25 1.86
N GLY A 310 14.19 -33.81 3.05
CA GLY A 310 14.96 -33.99 4.28
C GLY A 310 14.82 -35.43 4.76
N GLU A 311 15.85 -36.23 4.53
CA GLU A 311 16.05 -37.54 5.15
C GLU A 311 16.02 -37.40 6.68
N GLU A 312 15.07 -38.05 7.36
CA GLU A 312 15.27 -38.46 8.76
C GLU A 312 15.02 -39.96 8.88
N GLU A 313 16.02 -40.61 9.47
CA GLU A 313 16.15 -42.04 9.67
C GLU A 313 15.02 -42.63 10.53
N GLY A 314 14.73 -43.90 10.24
CA GLY A 314 13.59 -44.63 10.75
C GLY A 314 13.67 -45.02 12.22
N THR A 315 12.49 -45.27 12.77
CA THR A 315 12.29 -46.31 13.78
C THR A 315 10.88 -46.91 13.58
N GLU A 316 10.85 -48.24 13.40
CA GLU A 316 9.65 -49.06 13.27
C GLU A 316 8.96 -49.24 14.63
N SER A 317 7.62 -49.25 14.64
CA SER A 317 6.82 -50.08 15.57
C SER A 317 5.34 -50.12 15.17
N ASP A 318 4.98 -51.23 14.51
CA ASP A 318 3.85 -52.13 14.75
C ASP A 318 2.43 -51.61 15.14
N GLY A 319 1.47 -51.94 14.27
CA GLY A 319 0.24 -52.70 14.57
C GLY A 319 -0.80 -52.17 15.57
N GLY A 320 -1.95 -51.72 15.06
CA GLY A 320 -3.17 -51.63 15.89
C GLY A 320 -4.36 -50.92 15.25
N ALA A 321 -5.24 -51.68 14.61
CA ALA A 321 -6.54 -51.20 14.13
C ALA A 321 -7.56 -51.14 15.28
N THR A 322 -8.03 -49.95 15.66
CA THR A 322 -9.28 -49.77 16.44
C THR A 322 -9.88 -48.36 16.23
N GLY A 323 -11.10 -48.34 15.69
CA GLY A 323 -12.22 -47.45 16.00
C GLY A 323 -12.01 -45.93 16.13
N SER A 324 -12.47 -45.18 15.13
CA SER A 324 -12.77 -43.75 15.24
C SER A 324 -13.95 -43.50 16.19
N PRO A 325 -13.89 -42.51 17.10
CA PRO A 325 -15.07 -41.81 17.59
C PRO A 325 -15.31 -40.51 16.79
N PRO A 326 -16.56 -40.17 16.45
CA PRO A 326 -16.91 -38.91 15.82
C PRO A 326 -17.03 -37.78 16.86
N ASP A 327 -17.09 -36.55 16.35
CA ASP A 327 -17.48 -35.30 17.00
C ASP A 327 -16.38 -34.48 17.72
N SER A 328 -15.80 -33.56 16.95
CA SER A 328 -15.39 -32.23 17.44
C SER A 328 -15.89 -31.17 16.45
N PRO A 329 -16.49 -30.07 16.93
CA PRO A 329 -17.29 -29.17 16.11
C PRO A 329 -16.44 -28.34 15.15
N SER A 330 -17.01 -28.07 13.97
CA SER A 330 -16.44 -27.33 12.85
C SER A 330 -15.64 -26.09 13.26
N ASN A 331 -14.34 -26.11 12.95
CA ASN A 331 -13.56 -24.90 12.79
C ASN A 331 -13.81 -24.40 11.36
N THR A 332 -14.70 -23.41 11.23
CA THR A 332 -15.03 -22.75 9.97
C THR A 332 -13.92 -21.77 9.57
N LEU A 333 -12.84 -22.31 9.00
CA LEU A 333 -11.89 -21.55 8.20
C LEU A 333 -11.55 -22.36 6.94
N ASP A 334 -12.59 -22.57 6.11
CA ASP A 334 -12.42 -22.99 4.71
C ASP A 334 -11.86 -21.80 3.89
N SER A 335 -10.59 -21.45 4.14
CA SER A 335 -9.86 -20.46 3.31
C SER A 335 -9.00 -21.13 2.23
N ASN A 336 -9.00 -22.46 2.15
CA ASN A 336 -8.14 -23.23 1.24
C ASN A 336 -8.91 -23.94 0.13
N ARG A 337 -10.10 -23.47 -0.26
CA ARG A 337 -10.68 -23.93 -1.52
C ARG A 337 -9.94 -23.24 -2.66
N PRO A 338 -9.40 -23.98 -3.65
CA PRO A 338 -8.83 -23.36 -4.83
C PRO A 338 -9.93 -22.53 -5.51
N LEU A 339 -9.77 -21.21 -5.51
CA LEU A 339 -10.70 -20.33 -6.22
C LEU A 339 -10.65 -20.67 -7.70
N GLY A 340 -11.81 -20.90 -8.30
CA GLY A 340 -11.93 -21.25 -9.71
C GLY A 340 -11.57 -20.08 -10.64
N PRO A 341 -11.54 -20.32 -11.96
CA PRO A 341 -11.23 -19.26 -12.92
C PRO A 341 -12.21 -18.08 -12.86
N GLY A 342 -11.66 -16.88 -12.67
CA GLY A 342 -12.45 -15.66 -12.48
C GLY A 342 -13.12 -15.55 -11.11
N GLU A 343 -12.70 -16.32 -10.12
CA GLU A 343 -13.05 -16.12 -8.72
C GLU A 343 -11.94 -15.37 -7.98
N PHE A 344 -12.34 -14.51 -7.05
CA PHE A 344 -11.45 -13.74 -6.20
C PHE A 344 -12.02 -13.68 -4.79
N ASP A 345 -11.15 -13.43 -3.82
CA ASP A 345 -11.55 -13.20 -2.44
C ASP A 345 -11.88 -11.71 -2.25
N PRO A 346 -13.15 -11.34 -1.99
CA PRO A 346 -13.56 -9.94 -1.84
C PRO A 346 -12.94 -9.25 -0.60
N VAL A 347 -12.38 -10.01 0.35
CA VAL A 347 -11.65 -9.46 1.52
C VAL A 347 -10.23 -9.03 1.15
N ILE A 348 -9.62 -9.73 0.18
CA ILE A 348 -8.27 -9.42 -0.31
C ILE A 348 -8.36 -8.42 -1.47
N ASP A 349 -9.15 -8.76 -2.48
CA ASP A 349 -9.34 -8.03 -3.73
C ASP A 349 -10.53 -7.07 -3.62
N VAL A 350 -10.47 -6.17 -2.64
CA VAL A 350 -11.56 -5.27 -2.23
C VAL A 350 -12.06 -4.30 -3.32
N TYR A 351 -11.28 -4.11 -4.38
CA TYR A 351 -11.58 -3.22 -5.50
C TYR A 351 -12.12 -3.95 -6.74
N ALA A 352 -12.29 -5.27 -6.66
CA ALA A 352 -12.70 -6.11 -7.77
C ALA A 352 -14.22 -6.15 -7.95
N ILE A 353 -14.67 -6.06 -9.21
CA ILE A 353 -16.07 -6.19 -9.61
C ILE A 353 -16.14 -7.11 -10.82
N LYS A 354 -17.02 -8.12 -10.78
CA LYS A 354 -17.25 -9.04 -11.90
C LYS A 354 -18.04 -8.36 -13.00
N SER A 355 -17.76 -8.72 -14.25
CA SER A 355 -18.60 -8.28 -15.37
C SER A 355 -20.00 -8.88 -15.31
N HIS A 356 -20.97 -8.16 -15.84
CA HIS A 356 -22.33 -8.65 -16.04
C HIS A 356 -22.34 -9.91 -16.96
N GLU A 357 -23.30 -10.82 -16.80
CA GLU A 357 -23.40 -12.07 -17.58
C GLU A 357 -23.53 -11.82 -19.09
N ASN A 358 -24.25 -10.77 -19.48
CA ASN A 358 -24.39 -10.33 -20.88
C ASN A 358 -23.19 -9.53 -21.42
N ALA A 359 -22.10 -9.40 -20.66
CA ALA A 359 -20.90 -8.73 -21.17
C ALA A 359 -20.32 -9.50 -22.36
N PRO A 360 -19.72 -8.82 -23.35
CA PRO A 360 -19.13 -9.49 -24.53
C PRO A 360 -17.96 -10.41 -24.15
N LYS A 361 -17.36 -10.20 -22.99
CA LYS A 361 -16.28 -10.99 -22.41
C LYS A 361 -16.49 -11.15 -20.92
N LYS A 362 -16.06 -12.28 -20.37
CA LYS A 362 -16.01 -12.50 -18.93
C LYS A 362 -14.76 -11.79 -18.37
N GLU A 363 -14.98 -10.63 -17.75
CA GLU A 363 -13.91 -9.77 -17.24
C GLU A 363 -14.08 -9.48 -15.75
N ILE A 364 -12.97 -9.13 -15.10
CA ILE A 364 -12.95 -8.61 -13.73
C ILE A 364 -12.30 -7.24 -13.75
N TYR A 365 -13.01 -6.25 -13.21
CA TYR A 365 -12.58 -4.86 -13.16
C TYR A 365 -12.06 -4.54 -11.76
N PHE A 366 -10.85 -3.99 -11.68
CA PHE A 366 -10.26 -3.45 -10.46
C PHE A 366 -10.29 -1.92 -10.53
N MET A 367 -11.07 -1.28 -9.64
CA MET A 367 -11.31 0.17 -9.73
C MET A 367 -11.09 0.86 -8.40
N ALA A 368 -10.22 1.87 -8.37
CA ALA A 368 -9.96 2.68 -7.18
C ALA A 368 -9.54 4.11 -7.53
N VAL A 369 -9.85 5.06 -6.65
CA VAL A 369 -9.38 6.44 -6.76
C VAL A 369 -7.92 6.51 -6.32
N ILE A 370 -7.07 7.18 -7.09
CA ILE A 370 -5.64 7.34 -6.81
C ILE A 370 -5.21 8.83 -6.83
N ASP A 371 -4.00 9.07 -6.32
CA ASP A 371 -3.31 10.36 -6.36
C ASP A 371 -4.07 11.53 -5.71
N ILE A 372 -4.67 11.23 -4.55
CA ILE A 372 -5.47 12.17 -3.77
C ILE A 372 -4.66 13.16 -2.92
N LEU A 373 -3.32 13.17 -2.97
CA LEU A 373 -2.48 14.06 -2.14
C LEU A 373 -2.12 15.38 -2.84
N THR A 374 -2.71 15.70 -3.99
CA THR A 374 -2.39 16.92 -4.74
C THR A 374 -3.30 18.09 -4.32
N PRO A 375 -2.82 19.06 -3.52
CA PRO A 375 -3.64 20.18 -3.10
C PRO A 375 -3.89 21.21 -4.21
N TYR A 376 -5.01 21.93 -4.11
CA TYR A 376 -5.30 23.11 -4.91
C TYR A 376 -4.63 24.35 -4.32
N ASP A 377 -3.33 24.47 -4.63
CA ASP A 377 -2.48 25.53 -4.09
C ASP A 377 -2.61 26.88 -4.79
N ALA A 378 -2.01 27.90 -4.18
CA ALA A 378 -1.99 29.28 -4.67
C ALA A 378 -1.50 29.40 -6.13
N LYS A 379 -0.55 28.55 -6.57
CA LYS A 379 -0.11 28.49 -7.97
C LYS A 379 -1.24 28.07 -8.92
N LYS A 380 -2.05 27.08 -8.53
CA LYS A 380 -3.21 26.63 -9.31
C LYS A 380 -4.35 27.64 -9.26
N LYS A 381 -4.55 28.32 -8.13
CA LYS A 381 -5.48 29.46 -8.01
C LYS A 381 -5.09 30.63 -8.90
N ALA A 382 -3.80 30.97 -8.95
CA ALA A 382 -3.28 32.01 -9.83
C ALA A 382 -3.40 31.62 -11.31
N ALA A 383 -3.10 30.36 -11.65
CA ALA A 383 -3.32 29.83 -13.00
C ALA A 383 -4.81 29.86 -13.40
N HIS A 384 -5.71 29.51 -12.48
CA HIS A 384 -7.15 29.63 -12.66
C HIS A 384 -7.56 31.08 -12.90
N ALA A 385 -7.19 31.99 -12.01
CA ALA A 385 -7.52 33.41 -12.14
C ALA A 385 -7.01 33.99 -13.47
N ALA A 386 -5.76 33.70 -13.85
CA ALA A 386 -5.19 34.16 -15.11
C ALA A 386 -5.93 33.60 -16.35
N LYS A 387 -6.33 32.31 -16.31
CA LYS A 387 -7.08 31.69 -17.41
C LYS A 387 -8.52 32.19 -17.49
N THR A 388 -9.18 32.46 -16.36
CA THR A 388 -10.52 33.07 -16.29
C THR A 388 -10.53 34.48 -16.84
N VAL A 389 -9.50 35.27 -16.54
CA VAL A 389 -9.34 36.62 -17.11
C VAL A 389 -9.10 36.57 -18.62
N LYS A 390 -8.40 35.54 -19.12
CA LYS A 390 -8.07 35.39 -20.55
C LYS A 390 -9.20 34.83 -21.42
N HIS A 391 -10.05 33.93 -20.89
CA HIS A 391 -11.07 33.22 -21.68
C HIS A 391 -12.52 33.55 -21.26
N GLY A 392 -12.73 34.40 -20.25
CA GLY A 392 -14.03 34.76 -19.72
C GLY A 392 -14.58 33.76 -18.69
N ALA A 393 -15.52 34.21 -17.86
CA ALA A 393 -16.08 33.43 -16.74
C ALA A 393 -16.91 32.21 -17.15
N GLY A 394 -17.24 32.06 -18.44
CA GLY A 394 -18.02 30.95 -19.00
C GLY A 394 -17.23 29.97 -19.87
N ALA A 395 -15.92 30.14 -20.02
CA ALA A 395 -15.09 29.16 -20.73
C ALA A 395 -14.80 27.97 -19.81
N GLU A 396 -14.91 26.75 -20.33
CA GLU A 396 -14.48 25.52 -19.66
C GLU A 396 -12.94 25.52 -19.55
N ILE A 397 -12.44 26.04 -18.44
CA ILE A 397 -11.02 26.26 -18.19
C ILE A 397 -10.43 25.05 -17.47
N SER A 398 -9.30 24.50 -17.95
CA SER A 398 -8.67 23.27 -17.40
C SER A 398 -8.29 23.32 -15.90
N THR A 399 -8.22 24.52 -15.32
CA THR A 399 -8.09 24.72 -13.87
C THR A 399 -9.48 25.07 -13.38
N VAL A 400 -10.18 24.06 -12.88
CA VAL A 400 -11.58 24.14 -12.45
C VAL A 400 -11.63 24.18 -10.92
N ASN A 401 -12.64 24.78 -10.29
CA ASN A 401 -12.85 24.65 -8.83
C ASN A 401 -12.92 23.15 -8.43
N PRO A 402 -12.33 22.70 -7.30
CA PRO A 402 -12.47 21.33 -6.78
C PRO A 402 -13.90 20.75 -6.85
N GLU A 403 -14.93 21.53 -6.56
CA GLU A 403 -16.35 21.11 -6.63
C GLU A 403 -16.85 20.82 -8.05
N GLN A 404 -16.35 21.57 -9.03
CA GLN A 404 -16.69 21.36 -10.44
C GLN A 404 -15.87 20.20 -11.02
N TYR A 405 -14.62 20.02 -10.58
CA TYR A 405 -13.80 18.87 -10.94
C TYR A 405 -14.45 17.56 -10.44
N SER A 406 -14.90 17.52 -9.17
CA SER A 406 -15.57 16.35 -8.61
C SER A 406 -16.84 15.97 -9.35
N LYS A 407 -17.67 16.96 -9.69
CA LYS A 407 -18.88 16.73 -10.49
C LYS A 407 -18.55 16.17 -11.87
N ARG A 408 -17.60 16.80 -12.59
CA ARG A 408 -17.18 16.35 -13.93
C ARG A 408 -16.57 14.94 -13.90
N PHE A 409 -15.81 14.62 -12.86
CA PHE A 409 -15.25 13.30 -12.65
C PHE A 409 -16.37 12.27 -12.43
N TYR A 410 -17.29 12.52 -11.49
CA TYR A 410 -18.42 11.64 -11.23
C TYR A 410 -19.30 11.41 -12.48
N ASP A 411 -19.64 12.47 -13.20
CA ASP A 411 -20.46 12.41 -14.42
C ASP A 411 -19.76 11.60 -15.52
N PHE A 412 -18.44 11.76 -15.66
CA PHE A 412 -17.64 10.99 -16.60
C PHE A 412 -17.63 9.50 -16.25
N ILE A 413 -17.34 9.15 -14.99
CA ILE A 413 -17.33 7.75 -14.54
C ILE A 413 -18.72 7.12 -14.69
N THR A 414 -19.79 7.85 -14.42
CA THR A 414 -21.16 7.37 -14.64
C THR A 414 -21.42 7.04 -16.12
N THR A 415 -20.80 7.77 -17.05
CA THR A 415 -20.99 7.56 -18.49
C THR A 415 -20.29 6.31 -19.02
N ILE A 416 -19.18 5.88 -18.41
CA ILE A 416 -18.38 4.73 -18.89
C ILE A 416 -18.89 3.38 -18.37
N LEU A 417 -19.66 3.39 -17.28
CA LEU A 417 -20.30 2.20 -16.71
C LEU A 417 -21.57 1.88 -17.50
N SER A 418 -21.55 0.76 -18.23
CA SER A 418 -22.69 0.26 -18.99
C SER A 418 -23.50 -0.70 -18.16
#